data_AF-A0A974P3I7-F1
#
_entry.id   AF-A0A974P3I7-F1
#
_cell.length_a   1.000
_cell.length_b   1.000
_cell.length_c   1.000
_cell.angle_alpha   90.00
_cell.angle_beta   90.00
_cell.angle_gamma   90.00
#
_symmetry.space_group_name_H-M   'P 1'
#
loop_
_entity.id
_entity.type
_entity.pdbx_description
1 polymer ?
#
loop_
_entity_poly.entity_id
_entity_poly.type
_entity_poly.pdbx_seq_one_letter_code
_entity_poly.pdbx_strand_id
1 'polypeptide(L)'
;MIFVSVVVTTVGFLIHSQLQSDWGWVGRWVIQSPLHHRLHHKLDMTYPTGHFAMAPIWDRLFGTWYGGARRDLVIGVSQPYRHGFWIVPDLLRDYWHFWSGFVIKRTD
;
A
#
# COMPACT_ATOMS: atom_id res chain seq x y z
N MET A 1 16.50 -7.18 18.65
CA MET A 1 15.77 -7.54 17.39
C MET A 1 14.26 -7.34 17.50
N ILE A 2 13.61 -7.69 18.62
CA ILE A 2 12.15 -7.51 18.78
C ILE A 2 11.70 -6.05 18.60
N PHE A 3 12.43 -5.07 19.16
CA PHE A 3 12.09 -3.65 19.03
C PHE A 3 12.11 -3.16 17.58
N VAL A 4 13.11 -3.56 16.80
CA VAL A 4 13.18 -3.23 15.36
C VAL A 4 11.98 -3.83 14.63
N SER A 5 11.63 -5.08 14.93
CA SER A 5 10.49 -5.77 14.31
C SER A 5 9.16 -5.09 14.65
N VAL A 6 8.98 -4.68 15.91
CA VAL A 6 7.80 -3.94 16.35
C VAL A 6 7.70 -2.61 15.63
N VAL A 7 8.80 -1.86 15.50
CA VAL A 7 8.82 -0.58 14.80
C VAL A 7 8.47 -0.76 13.32
N VAL A 8 9.16 -1.66 12.62
CA VAL A 8 8.95 -1.90 11.18
C VAL A 8 7.52 -2.36 10.91
N THR A 9 7.00 -3.28 11.72
CA THR A 9 5.61 -3.78 11.60
C THR A 9 4.60 -2.67 11.87
N THR A 10 4.82 -1.84 12.90
CA THR A 10 3.93 -0.73 13.23
C THR A 10 3.88 0.30 12.10
N VAL A 11 5.05 0.68 11.56
CA VAL A 11 5.11 1.56 10.39
C VAL A 11 4.40 0.92 9.20
N GLY A 12 4.63 -0.37 8.95
CA GLY A 12 3.93 -1.13 7.91
C GLY A 12 2.41 -1.03 8.01
N PHE A 13 1.84 -1.20 9.21
CA PHE A 13 0.39 -1.04 9.42
C PHE A 13 -0.07 0.40 9.22
N LEU A 14 0.68 1.39 9.70
CA LEU A 14 0.31 2.79 9.54
C LEU A 14 0.25 3.21 8.07
N ILE A 15 1.25 2.85 7.27
CA ILE A 15 1.32 3.25 5.86
C ILE A 15 0.31 2.52 4.97
N HIS A 16 -0.14 1.32 5.35
CA HIS A 16 -1.20 0.55 4.68
C HIS A 16 -2.62 0.89 5.17
N SER A 17 -2.76 1.79 6.15
CA SER A 17 -4.06 2.20 6.65
C SER A 17 -4.77 3.18 5.71
N GLN A 18 -6.06 3.46 5.98
CA GLN A 18 -6.82 4.50 5.28
C GLN A 18 -6.50 5.94 5.75
N LEU A 19 -5.42 6.15 6.50
CA LEU A 19 -5.01 7.48 6.96
C LEU A 19 -4.72 8.41 5.77
N GLN A 20 -5.36 9.58 5.76
CA GLN A 20 -5.18 10.59 4.71
C GLN A 20 -4.09 11.62 5.08
N SER A 21 -2.92 11.13 5.49
CA SER A 21 -1.78 11.96 5.90
C SER A 21 -0.53 11.71 5.06
N ASP A 22 0.17 12.78 4.71
CA ASP A 22 1.42 12.74 3.95
C ASP A 22 2.66 12.86 4.83
N TRP A 23 2.49 13.03 6.15
CA TRP A 23 3.53 13.27 7.16
C TRP A 23 4.54 14.37 6.81
N GLY A 24 4.18 15.29 5.91
CA GLY A 24 5.01 16.41 5.49
C GLY A 24 6.44 16.01 5.09
N TRP A 25 7.43 16.68 5.68
CA TRP A 25 8.84 16.45 5.35
C TRP A 25 9.31 15.04 5.71
N VAL A 26 8.90 14.52 6.89
CA VAL A 26 9.26 13.16 7.34
C VAL A 26 8.77 12.12 6.33
N GLY A 27 7.52 12.30 5.89
CA GLY A 27 6.85 11.48 4.87
C GLY A 27 7.57 11.41 3.52
N ARG A 28 8.30 12.49 3.16
CA ARG A 28 8.95 12.67 1.87
C ARG A 28 10.42 12.26 1.82
N TRP A 29 11.04 12.05 2.98
CA TRP A 29 12.50 11.87 3.07
C TRP A 29 12.94 10.75 4.00
N VAL A 30 12.23 10.49 5.10
CA VAL A 30 12.71 9.60 6.18
C VAL A 30 11.88 8.32 6.25
N ILE A 31 10.58 8.44 6.48
CA ILE A 31 9.64 7.31 6.55
C ILE A 31 8.47 7.64 5.66
N GLN A 32 8.19 6.78 4.68
CA GLN A 32 7.16 6.98 3.69
C GLN A 32 5.80 7.08 4.38
N SER A 33 5.02 8.10 4.05
CA SER A 33 3.69 8.29 4.64
C SER A 33 2.62 7.40 4.01
N PRO A 34 1.45 7.23 4.64
CA PRO A 34 0.31 6.52 4.06
C PRO A 34 -0.08 7.01 2.66
N LEU A 35 -0.17 8.33 2.44
CA LEU A 35 -0.55 8.85 1.13
C LEU A 35 0.49 8.62 0.03
N HIS A 36 1.79 8.68 0.37
CA HIS A 36 2.85 8.33 -0.59
C HIS A 36 2.89 6.82 -0.86
N HIS A 37 2.70 6.00 0.18
CA HIS A 37 2.64 4.54 0.01
C HIS A 37 1.46 4.09 -0.85
N ARG A 38 0.33 4.80 -0.84
CA ARG A 38 -0.78 4.53 -1.77
C ARG A 38 -0.39 4.63 -3.24
N LEU A 39 0.59 5.46 -3.61
CA LEU A 39 1.08 5.56 -4.99
C LEU A 39 1.71 4.26 -5.48
N HIS A 40 2.27 3.45 -4.57
CA HIS A 40 2.74 2.10 -4.87
C HIS A 40 1.58 1.19 -5.31
N HIS A 41 0.42 1.32 -4.66
CA HIS A 41 -0.80 0.53 -4.87
C HIS A 41 -1.77 1.12 -5.91
N LYS A 42 -1.34 2.12 -6.70
CA LYS A 42 -2.20 2.77 -7.69
C LYS A 42 -2.79 1.74 -8.68
N LEU A 43 -4.05 1.93 -9.05
CA LEU A 43 -4.69 1.10 -10.07
C LEU A 43 -4.19 1.45 -11.49
N ASP A 44 -3.95 2.74 -11.76
CA ASP A 44 -3.48 3.20 -13.06
C ASP A 44 -2.01 2.86 -13.29
N MET A 45 -1.79 1.87 -14.17
CA MET A 45 -0.48 1.35 -14.54
C MET A 45 0.05 1.92 -15.87
N THR A 46 -0.53 3.01 -16.39
CA THR A 46 -0.03 3.71 -17.60
C THR A 46 1.45 4.09 -17.46
N TYR A 47 1.89 4.33 -16.21
CA TYR A 47 3.29 4.48 -15.85
C TYR A 47 3.70 3.39 -14.86
N PRO A 48 4.95 2.88 -14.90
CA PRO A 48 5.45 1.92 -13.92
C PRO A 48 5.22 2.37 -12.48
N THR A 49 4.96 1.42 -11.58
CA THR A 49 4.84 1.72 -10.15
C THR A 49 6.18 2.16 -9.55
N GLY A 50 6.12 2.77 -8.37
CA GLY A 50 7.26 3.29 -7.62
C GLY A 50 7.00 3.21 -6.12
N HIS A 51 7.68 4.05 -5.34
CA HIS A 51 7.47 4.16 -3.88
C HIS A 51 7.66 2.82 -3.13
N PHE A 52 8.66 2.05 -3.53
CA PHE A 52 8.92 0.69 -3.05
C PHE A 52 9.49 0.63 -1.64
N ALA A 53 10.19 1.67 -1.22
CA ALA A 53 10.93 1.65 0.03
C ALA A 53 10.14 2.28 1.17
N MET A 54 10.25 1.68 2.37
CA MET A 54 9.76 2.31 3.59
C MET A 54 10.45 3.65 3.88
N ALA A 55 11.71 3.81 3.45
CA ALA A 55 12.45 5.06 3.53
C ALA A 55 12.55 5.71 2.13
N PRO A 56 11.87 6.86 1.89
CA PRO A 56 11.82 7.54 0.59
C PRO A 56 13.17 7.88 -0.04
N ILE A 57 14.22 8.01 0.77
CA ILE A 57 15.57 8.29 0.28
C ILE A 57 16.03 7.24 -0.75
N TRP A 58 15.63 5.98 -0.58
CA TRP A 58 15.98 4.92 -1.52
C TRP A 58 15.23 5.08 -2.85
N ASP A 59 13.92 5.36 -2.80
CA ASP A 59 13.16 5.62 -4.03
C ASP A 59 13.71 6.83 -4.79
N ARG A 60 14.22 7.84 -4.09
CA ARG A 60 14.87 8.99 -4.71
C ARG A 60 16.21 8.63 -5.34
N LEU A 61 17.02 7.82 -4.66
CA LEU A 61 18.32 7.37 -5.16
C LEU A 61 18.18 6.52 -6.42
N PHE A 62 17.16 5.66 -6.47
CA PHE A 62 16.92 4.72 -7.57
C PHE A 62 15.90 5.20 -8.61
N GLY A 63 15.42 6.45 -8.49
CA GLY A 63 14.55 7.07 -9.50
C GLY A 63 13.10 6.58 -9.51
N THR A 64 12.62 6.00 -8.40
CA THR A 64 11.25 5.47 -8.24
C THR A 64 10.36 6.36 -7.36
N TRP A 65 10.88 7.53 -6.93
CA TRP A 65 10.12 8.57 -6.24
C TRP A 65 9.54 9.58 -7.23
N TYR A 66 8.21 9.67 -7.31
CA TYR A 66 7.53 10.64 -8.17
C TYR A 66 6.13 11.00 -7.65
N GLY A 67 5.56 12.07 -8.22
CA GLY A 67 4.22 12.52 -7.85
C GLY A 67 4.16 13.12 -6.44
N GLY A 68 2.95 13.58 -6.08
CA GLY A 68 2.65 14.11 -4.75
C GLY A 68 1.63 13.24 -4.03
N ALA A 69 1.50 13.43 -2.71
CA ALA A 69 0.48 12.79 -1.91
C ALA A 69 -0.93 13.11 -2.43
N ARG A 70 -1.70 12.07 -2.77
CA ARG A 70 -3.03 12.17 -3.38
C ARG A 70 -4.06 11.47 -2.48
N ARG A 71 -5.09 12.20 -2.03
CA ARG A 71 -6.16 11.63 -1.19
C ARG A 71 -7.17 10.81 -2.01
N ASP A 72 -7.36 11.21 -3.26
CA ASP A 72 -8.31 10.70 -4.26
C ASP A 72 -7.77 9.53 -5.10
N LEU A 73 -6.55 9.03 -4.80
CA LEU A 73 -5.93 7.99 -5.60
C LEU A 73 -6.71 6.66 -5.54
N VAL A 74 -7.18 6.20 -6.69
CA VAL A 74 -7.78 4.87 -6.83
C VAL A 74 -6.69 3.81 -6.73
N ILE A 75 -6.87 2.85 -5.83
CA ILE A 75 -5.93 1.75 -5.59
C ILE A 75 -6.44 0.45 -6.19
N GLY A 76 -5.53 -0.47 -6.52
CA GLY A 76 -5.81 -1.72 -7.22
C GLY A 76 -6.48 -2.80 -6.36
N VAL A 77 -7.70 -2.54 -5.87
CA VAL A 77 -8.54 -3.52 -5.18
C VAL A 77 -9.83 -3.76 -5.97
N SER A 78 -10.32 -5.00 -5.95
CA SER A 78 -11.51 -5.38 -6.74
C SER A 78 -12.81 -4.71 -6.28
N GLN A 79 -12.89 -4.35 -5.00
CA GLN A 79 -14.03 -3.68 -4.39
C GLN A 79 -13.66 -3.05 -3.04
N PRO A 80 -14.46 -2.11 -2.51
CA PRO A 80 -14.27 -1.57 -1.17
C PRO A 80 -14.39 -2.65 -0.09
N TYR A 81 -13.56 -2.54 0.96
CA TYR A 81 -13.60 -3.41 2.13
C TYR A 81 -14.58 -2.88 3.17
N ARG A 82 -15.24 -3.81 3.86
CA ARG A 82 -16.04 -3.54 5.05
C ARG A 82 -15.13 -3.27 6.24
N HIS A 83 -15.65 -2.54 7.23
CA HIS A 83 -14.91 -2.11 8.41
C HIS A 83 -15.30 -2.89 9.68
N GLY A 84 -14.39 -2.89 10.65
CA GLY A 84 -14.60 -3.53 11.96
C GLY A 84 -14.71 -5.05 11.85
N PHE A 85 -15.60 -5.65 12.65
CA PHE A 85 -15.83 -7.09 12.65
C PHE A 85 -16.25 -7.65 11.28
N TRP A 86 -16.86 -6.81 10.45
CA TRP A 86 -17.37 -7.19 9.14
C TRP A 86 -16.32 -7.29 8.04
N ILE A 87 -15.03 -7.05 8.35
CA ILE A 87 -13.93 -7.31 7.41
C ILE A 87 -13.69 -8.81 7.19
N VAL A 88 -14.11 -9.67 8.13
CA VAL A 88 -13.84 -11.11 8.09
C VAL A 88 -14.33 -11.78 6.80
N PRO A 89 -15.57 -11.56 6.31
CA PRO A 89 -16.01 -12.07 5.03
C PRO A 89 -15.15 -11.61 3.84
N ASP A 90 -14.64 -10.37 3.85
CA ASP A 90 -13.77 -9.87 2.78
C ASP A 90 -12.43 -10.59 2.79
N LEU A 91 -11.83 -10.79 3.98
CA LEU A 91 -10.60 -11.56 4.13
C LEU A 91 -10.79 -13.00 3.63
N LEU A 92 -11.89 -13.66 4.02
CA LEU A 92 -12.20 -15.03 3.57
C LEU A 92 -12.35 -15.10 2.05
N ARG A 93 -13.04 -14.13 1.44
CA ARG A 93 -13.17 -14.00 -0.02
C ARG A 93 -11.80 -13.88 -0.68
N ASP A 94 -10.91 -13.04 -0.16
CA ASP A 94 -9.62 -12.80 -0.80
C ASP A 94 -8.69 -14.01 -0.70
N TYR A 95 -8.67 -14.69 0.45
CA TYR A 95 -7.97 -15.98 0.57
C TYR A 95 -8.54 -17.01 -0.39
N TRP A 96 -9.87 -17.11 -0.49
CA TRP A 96 -10.52 -17.98 -1.46
C TRP A 96 -10.10 -17.65 -2.90
N HIS A 97 -10.15 -16.37 -3.29
CA HIS A 97 -9.73 -15.92 -4.63
C HIS A 97 -8.27 -16.28 -4.91
N PHE A 98 -7.36 -16.01 -3.96
CA PHE A 98 -5.94 -16.35 -4.08
C PHE A 98 -5.75 -17.85 -4.35
N TRP A 99 -6.34 -18.71 -3.53
CA TRP A 99 -6.22 -20.17 -3.70
C TRP A 99 -6.92 -20.68 -4.95
N SER A 100 -8.06 -20.09 -5.32
CA SER A 100 -8.79 -20.45 -6.53
C SER A 100 -7.99 -20.15 -7.79
N GLY A 101 -7.11 -19.14 -7.77
CA GLY A 101 -6.28 -18.75 -8.93
C GLY A 101 -5.30 -19.84 -9.40
N PHE A 102 -4.98 -20.83 -8.56
CA PHE A 102 -4.19 -21.99 -8.97
C PHE A 102 -4.96 -22.98 -9.87
N VAL A 103 -6.29 -22.94 -9.82
CA VAL A 103 -7.17 -23.91 -10.49
C VAL A 103 -8.05 -23.23 -11.55
N ILE A 104 -8.54 -22.03 -11.24
CA ILE A 104 -9.42 -21.23 -12.06
C ILE A 104 -8.58 -20.15 -12.73
N LYS A 105 -8.34 -20.29 -14.04
CA LYS A 105 -7.85 -19.18 -14.84
C LYS A 105 -9.01 -18.23 -15.09
N ARG A 106 -9.03 -17.09 -14.39
CA ARG A 106 -9.78 -15.93 -14.87
C ARG A 106 -8.95 -15.27 -15.96
N THR A 107 -9.38 -15.43 -17.20
CA THR A 107 -8.82 -14.77 -18.37
C THR A 107 -9.73 -13.60 -18.72
N ASP A 108 -9.71 -12.57 -17.89
CA ASP A 108 -10.35 -11.29 -18.17
C ASP A 108 -9.28 -10.19 -18.00
#